data_AF-A0A2H9LSR6-F1
#
_entry.id   AF-A0A2H9LSR6-F1
#
_cell.length_a   1.000
_cell.length_b   1.000
_cell.length_c   1.000
_cell.angle_alpha   90.00
_cell.angle_beta   90.00
_cell.angle_gamma   90.00
#
_symmetry.space_group_name_H-M   'P 1'
#
loop_
_entity.id
_entity.type
_entity.pdbx_description
1 polymer ?
#
loop_
_entity_poly.entity_id
_entity_poly.type
_entity_poly.pdbx_seq_one_letter_code
_entity_poly.pdbx_strand_id
1 'polypeptide(L)'
;METVTFKLQGDIIEKMDNLLKPLNFSNRTEFIRESIREKLNSIEKDFVLMEIMRFKGSSKESISDEKLHLIRDEIARKYAKKFKVKLD
;
A
#
# COMPACT_ATOMS: atom_id res chain seq x y z
N MET A 1 9.28 19.87 -5.93
CA MET A 1 9.92 19.21 -4.76
C MET A 1 10.22 20.30 -3.75
N GLU A 2 10.02 20.01 -2.46
CA GLU A 2 10.43 20.89 -1.38
C GLU A 2 11.65 20.29 -0.68
N THR A 3 12.57 21.14 -0.22
CA THR A 3 13.77 20.71 0.51
C THR A 3 13.44 20.57 1.99
N VAL A 4 13.75 19.40 2.56
CA VAL A 4 13.55 19.11 3.97
C VAL A 4 14.88 18.70 4.59
N THR A 5 15.18 19.23 5.78
CA THR A 5 16.36 18.87 6.57
C THR A 5 15.92 18.14 7.81
N PHE A 6 16.55 17.00 8.10
CA PHE A 6 16.30 16.22 9.31
C PHE A 6 17.60 15.60 9.82
N LYS A 7 17.61 15.21 11.09
CA LYS A 7 18.74 14.55 11.73
C LYS A 7 18.48 13.06 11.83
N LEU A 8 19.48 12.26 11.47
CA LEU A 8 19.48 10.81 11.63
C LEU A 8 20.56 10.39 12.62
N GLN A 9 20.35 9.23 13.24
CA GLN A 9 21.38 8.59 14.04
C GLN A 9 22.51 8.09 13.13
N GLY A 10 23.76 8.18 13.61
CA GLY A 10 24.93 7.90 12.78
C GLY A 10 25.01 6.45 12.29
N ASP A 11 24.60 5.50 13.14
CA ASP A 11 24.49 4.08 12.83
C ASP A 11 23.49 3.78 11.71
N ILE A 12 22.37 4.52 11.65
CA ILE A 12 21.40 4.42 10.55
C ILE A 12 22.03 4.88 9.23
N ILE A 13 22.80 5.97 9.25
CA ILE A 13 23.48 6.48 8.05
C ILE A 13 24.49 5.44 7.53
N GLU A 14 25.29 4.86 8.43
CA GLU A 14 26.26 3.84 8.08
C GLU A 14 25.60 2.58 7.50
N LYS A 15 24.50 2.14 8.12
CA LYS A 15 23.70 1.01 7.62
C LYS A 15 23.13 1.27 6.23
N MET A 16 22.62 2.49 5.99
CA MET A 16 22.16 2.92 4.67
C MET A 16 23.29 2.83 3.65
N ASP A 17 24.45 3.40 3.93
CA ASP A 17 25.59 3.37 2.99
C ASP A 17 26.00 1.95 2.63
N ASN A 18 26.09 1.07 3.63
CA ASN A 18 26.49 -0.31 3.41
C ASN A 18 25.47 -1.08 2.56
N LEU A 19 24.18 -0.78 2.67
CA LEU A 19 23.13 -1.34 1.82
C LEU A 19 23.15 -0.77 0.39
N LEU A 20 23.48 0.52 0.24
CA LEU A 20 23.46 1.18 -1.07
C LEU A 20 24.69 0.89 -1.92
N LYS A 21 25.85 0.65 -1.29
CA LYS A 21 27.13 0.30 -1.95
C LYS A 21 27.00 -0.83 -2.99
N PRO A 22 26.41 -2.01 -2.68
CA PRO A 22 26.30 -3.10 -3.64
C PRO A 22 25.19 -2.90 -4.69
N LEU A 23 24.24 -2.00 -4.45
CA LEU A 23 23.05 -1.83 -5.28
C LEU A 23 23.18 -0.72 -6.35
N ASN A 24 24.35 -0.09 -6.48
CA ASN A 24 24.60 1.04 -7.39
C ASN A 24 23.54 2.15 -7.27
N PHE A 25 22.95 2.34 -6.09
CA PHE A 25 22.06 3.46 -5.86
C PHE A 25 22.86 4.75 -5.99
N SER A 26 22.41 5.63 -6.89
CA SER A 26 23.14 6.81 -7.30
C SER A 26 23.18 7.91 -6.23
N ASN A 27 22.27 7.93 -5.25
CA ASN A 27 22.32 8.86 -4.12
C ASN A 27 21.41 8.44 -2.92
N ARG A 28 21.79 8.84 -1.70
CA ARG A 28 21.02 8.61 -0.45
C ARG A 28 19.62 9.26 -0.50
N THR A 29 19.50 10.39 -1.19
CA THR A 29 18.25 11.18 -1.26
C THR A 29 17.14 10.41 -1.98
N GLU A 30 17.47 9.69 -3.04
CA GLU A 30 16.54 8.88 -3.82
C GLU A 30 16.06 7.71 -2.99
N PHE A 31 17.00 7.03 -2.32
CA PHE A 31 16.67 5.95 -1.40
C PHE A 31 15.71 6.41 -0.30
N ILE A 32 16.01 7.53 0.34
CA ILE A 32 15.13 8.11 1.37
C ILE A 32 13.76 8.44 0.79
N ARG A 33 13.71 9.04 -0.41
CA ARG A 33 12.45 9.43 -1.06
C ARG A 33 11.57 8.22 -1.35
N GLU A 34 12.13 7.19 -1.98
CA GLU A 34 11.39 5.97 -2.28
C GLU A 34 10.97 5.24 -1.01
N SER A 35 11.86 5.17 -0.01
CA SER A 35 11.53 4.57 1.30
C SER A 35 10.36 5.26 1.99
N ILE A 36 10.32 6.61 1.96
CA ILE A 36 9.20 7.38 2.51
C ILE A 36 7.92 7.08 1.73
N ARG A 37 7.98 7.07 0.39
CA ARG A 37 6.82 6.77 -0.46
C ARG A 37 6.28 5.37 -0.18
N GLU A 38 7.14 4.36 -0.15
CA GLU A 38 6.75 2.99 0.17
C GLU A 38 6.13 2.89 1.56
N LYS A 39 6.73 3.56 2.57
CA LYS A 39 6.19 3.52 3.94
C LYS A 39 4.83 4.19 4.04
N LEU A 40 4.62 5.33 3.38
CA LEU A 40 3.32 6.01 3.33
C LEU A 40 2.27 5.11 2.67
N ASN A 41 2.59 4.52 1.52
CA ASN A 41 1.70 3.60 0.82
C ASN A 41 1.37 2.36 1.67
N SER A 42 2.33 1.84 2.42
CA SER A 42 2.11 0.72 3.35
C SER A 42 1.14 1.10 4.46
N ILE A 43 1.35 2.26 5.09
CA ILE A 43 0.47 2.75 6.17
C ILE A 43 -0.96 2.94 5.65
N GLU A 44 -1.13 3.52 4.46
CA GLU A 44 -2.44 3.70 3.84
C GLU A 44 -3.13 2.36 3.57
N LYS A 45 -2.40 1.36 3.04
CA LYS A 45 -2.91 -0.01 2.86
C LYS A 45 -3.32 -0.64 4.19
N ASP A 46 -2.54 -0.46 5.25
CA ASP A 46 -2.84 -1.01 6.57
C ASP A 46 -4.15 -0.43 7.13
N PHE A 47 -4.39 0.88 6.96
CA PHE A 47 -5.65 1.51 7.35
C PHE A 47 -6.85 0.93 6.59
N VAL A 48 -6.74 0.81 5.27
CA VAL A 48 -7.79 0.23 4.42
C VAL A 48 -8.07 -1.22 4.83
N LEU A 49 -7.01 -2.01 5.08
CA LEU A 49 -7.14 -3.39 5.53
C LEU A 49 -7.81 -3.47 6.91
N MET A 50 -7.47 -2.60 7.85
CA MET A 50 -8.12 -2.54 9.15
C MET A 50 -9.63 -2.26 9.03
N GLU A 51 -10.03 -1.35 8.13
CA GLU A 51 -11.46 -1.10 7.86
C GLU A 51 -12.14 -2.33 7.25
N ILE A 52 -11.50 -2.99 6.27
CA ILE A 52 -12.03 -4.22 5.66
C ILE A 52 -12.15 -5.34 6.71
N MET A 53 -11.17 -5.47 7.60
CA MET A 53 -11.16 -6.50 8.64
C MET A 53 -12.34 -6.38 9.60
N ARG A 54 -12.88 -5.18 9.83
CA ARG A 54 -14.11 -5.01 10.66
C ARG A 54 -15.32 -5.72 10.06
N PHE A 55 -15.33 -5.94 8.75
CA PHE A 55 -16.38 -6.68 8.07
C PHE A 55 -16.07 -8.18 7.94
N LYS A 56 -14.86 -8.63 8.28
CA LYS A 56 -14.49 -10.04 8.23
C LYS A 56 -15.24 -10.79 9.34
N GLY A 57 -16.09 -11.75 8.96
CA GLY A 57 -16.89 -12.54 9.91
C GLY A 57 -18.13 -11.82 10.45
N SER A 58 -18.46 -10.62 9.98
CA SER A 58 -19.73 -9.96 10.32
C SER A 58 -20.93 -10.64 9.64
N SER A 59 -20.70 -11.35 8.54
CA SER A 59 -21.71 -12.19 7.90
C SER A 59 -21.88 -13.50 8.68
N LYS A 60 -23.07 -13.70 9.24
CA LYS A 60 -23.50 -14.97 9.85
C LYS A 60 -23.94 -16.00 8.81
N GLU A 61 -24.07 -15.60 7.55
CA GLU A 61 -24.51 -16.46 6.46
C GLU A 61 -23.33 -17.18 5.83
N SER A 62 -23.45 -18.50 5.70
CA SER A 62 -22.58 -19.30 4.85
C SER A 62 -23.06 -19.14 3.40
N ILE A 63 -22.20 -18.63 2.54
CA ILE A 63 -22.49 -18.37 1.13
C ILE A 63 -21.62 -19.32 0.30
N SER A 64 -22.19 -19.96 -0.72
CA SER A 64 -21.44 -20.78 -1.67
C SER A 64 -20.50 -19.92 -2.52
N ASP A 65 -19.40 -20.52 -3.00
CA ASP A 65 -18.42 -19.81 -3.83
C ASP A 65 -19.03 -19.18 -5.09
N GLU A 66 -20.00 -19.87 -5.72
CA GLU A 66 -20.72 -19.39 -6.89
C GLU A 66 -21.53 -18.12 -6.59
N LYS A 67 -22.24 -18.10 -5.46
CA LYS A 67 -23.03 -16.93 -5.04
C LYS A 67 -22.11 -15.79 -4.59
N LEU A 68 -20.96 -16.09 -3.99
CA LEU A 68 -19.95 -15.10 -3.66
C LEU A 68 -19.35 -14.45 -4.92
N HIS A 69 -19.13 -15.22 -5.99
CA HIS A 69 -18.66 -14.72 -7.27
C HIS A 69 -19.66 -13.75 -7.90
N LEU A 70 -20.95 -14.11 -7.92
CA LEU A 70 -22.02 -13.24 -8.45
C LEU A 70 -22.10 -11.91 -7.69
N ILE A 71 -22.03 -11.95 -6.35
CA ILE A 71 -22.03 -10.75 -5.51
C ILE A 71 -20.81 -9.86 -5.82
N ARG A 72 -19.62 -10.47 -5.99
CA ARG A 72 -18.39 -9.73 -6.35
C ARG A 72 -18.52 -9.04 -7.70
N ASP A 73 -19.04 -9.71 -8.71
CA ASP A 73 -19.24 -9.14 -10.05
C ASP A 73 -20.25 -7.98 -10.04
N GLU A 74 -21.35 -8.14 -9.31
CA GLU A 74 -22.37 -7.10 -9.16
C GLU A 74 -21.79 -5.85 -8.48
N ILE A 75 -21.11 -6.05 -7.35
CA ILE A 75 -20.43 -4.98 -6.59
C ILE A 75 -19.37 -4.32 -7.50
N ALA A 76 -18.54 -5.10 -8.18
CA ALA A 76 -17.50 -4.58 -9.07
C ALA A 76 -18.10 -3.67 -10.15
N ARG A 77 -19.15 -4.12 -10.85
CA ARG A 77 -19.85 -3.29 -11.88
C ARG A 77 -20.43 -2.01 -11.28
N LYS A 78 -21.03 -2.08 -10.09
CA LYS A 78 -21.60 -0.92 -9.40
C LYS A 78 -20.52 0.12 -9.06
N TYR A 79 -19.38 -0.32 -8.55
CA TYR A 79 -18.26 0.55 -8.21
C TYR A 79 -17.55 1.09 -9.45
N ALA A 80 -17.34 0.27 -10.48
CA ALA A 80 -16.79 0.72 -11.77
C ALA A 80 -17.64 1.83 -12.41
N LYS A 81 -18.98 1.70 -12.37
CA LYS A 81 -19.90 2.76 -12.80
C LYS A 81 -19.76 4.04 -11.96
N LYS A 82 -19.65 3.90 -10.64
CA LYS A 82 -19.50 5.03 -9.71
C LYS A 82 -18.18 5.79 -9.92
N PHE A 83 -17.09 5.07 -10.17
CA PHE A 83 -15.74 5.63 -10.31
C PHE A 83 -15.31 5.84 -11.77
N LYS A 84 -16.19 5.57 -12.75
CA LYS A 84 -15.94 5.69 -14.20
C LYS A 84 -14.73 4.88 -14.68
N VAL A 85 -14.54 3.69 -14.12
CA VAL A 85 -13.48 2.76 -14.51
C VAL A 85 -14.07 1.75 -15.49
N LYS A 86 -13.34 1.40 -16.55
CA LYS A 86 -13.71 0.29 -17.44
C LYS A 86 -13.32 -1.03 -16.76
N LEU A 87 -14.27 -1.95 -16.64
CA LEU A 87 -13.99 -3.35 -16.34
C LEU A 87 -13.84 -4.03 -17.69
N ASP A 88 -12.61 -4.40 -18.03
CA ASP A 88 -12.31 -5.25 -19.20
C ASP A 88 -12.64 -6.72 -18.89
#